data_AF-A0A523GGP8-F1
#
_entry.id   AF-A0A523GGP8-F1
#
_cell.length_a   1.000
_cell.length_b   1.000
_cell.length_c   1.000
_cell.angle_alpha   90.00
_cell.angle_beta   90.00
_cell.angle_gamma   90.00
#
_symmetry.space_group_name_H-M   'P 1'
#
loop_
_entity.id
_entity.type
_entity.pdbx_description
1 polymer ?
#
loop_
_entity_poly.entity_id
_entity_poly.type
_entity_poly.pdbx_seq_one_letter_code
_entity_poly.pdbx_strand_id
1 'polypeptide(L)'
;MLPRTPVTSSCRCFPTDFMERGRASQSGRPTLARRVSFRDYVGIGLGSIVGVGWILVAGDWLMRGGPMGTILAFLIGGFLFISVGKCYAELTPALPLAGGEIAFAYKAFGTGYSFLTGWMLAFGYVTLGPFETTSLGWLFEFMVPSLKSAPLYEVGGFGVGWSSIIPGLAIGVLVMYVNYRGVKHSATFQLVSTVVLLACAAVFSFVAFTKGSFSNLQPLFAGSGSFVDNFGGFIAVLAVVPWFLAGFDAIPQAAEEADAAIDPKALGRAVIVSIIGGAFFYALVITAISTVMPW
;
A
#
# COMPACT_ATOMS: atom_id res chain seq x y z
N MET A 1 -45.45 5.40 43.05
CA MET A 1 -44.43 6.21 42.35
C MET A 1 -43.14 5.39 42.34
N LEU A 2 -42.74 4.92 41.15
CA LEU A 2 -41.56 4.06 40.94
C LEU A 2 -40.25 4.85 41.11
N PRO A 3 -39.14 4.18 41.48
CA PRO A 3 -37.87 4.81 41.81
C PRO A 3 -37.09 5.20 40.55
N ARG A 4 -36.41 6.35 40.58
CA ARG A 4 -35.47 6.78 39.53
C ARG A 4 -34.08 6.22 39.84
N THR A 5 -33.61 5.27 39.04
CA THR A 5 -32.21 4.87 38.98
C THR A 5 -31.41 5.90 38.14
N PRO A 6 -30.17 6.25 38.53
CA PRO A 6 -29.29 7.03 37.68
C PRO A 6 -28.71 6.15 36.57
N VAL A 7 -28.84 6.61 35.32
CA VAL A 7 -28.25 6.01 34.13
C VAL A 7 -26.74 6.27 34.17
N THR A 8 -25.94 5.26 34.49
CA THR A 8 -24.49 5.30 34.28
C THR A 8 -24.19 4.98 32.82
N SER A 9 -23.64 5.97 32.10
CA SER A 9 -23.15 5.81 30.74
C SER A 9 -21.89 4.94 30.74
N SER A 10 -22.04 3.65 30.41
CA SER A 10 -20.90 2.77 30.18
C SER A 10 -20.30 3.03 28.79
N CYS A 11 -19.33 3.94 28.72
CA CYS A 11 -18.26 3.79 27.74
C CYS A 11 -17.53 2.49 28.10
N ARG A 12 -17.77 1.41 27.34
CA ARG A 12 -17.01 0.16 27.47
C ARG A 12 -15.57 0.43 27.04
N CYS A 13 -14.76 0.96 27.94
CA CYS A 13 -13.32 0.78 27.88
C CYS A 13 -13.04 -0.73 27.83
N PHE A 14 -12.11 -1.13 26.96
CA PHE A 14 -11.58 -2.49 26.89
C PHE A 14 -11.33 -3.06 28.30
N PRO A 15 -11.77 -4.28 28.62
CA PRO A 15 -11.50 -4.88 29.93
C PRO A 15 -9.98 -5.01 30.13
N THR A 16 -9.45 -4.34 31.17
CA THR A 16 -8.05 -4.38 31.62
C THR A 16 -7.54 -5.81 31.81
N ASP A 17 -8.44 -6.69 32.25
CA ASP A 17 -8.30 -8.13 32.47
C ASP A 17 -7.78 -8.92 31.25
N PHE A 18 -7.93 -8.37 30.03
CA PHE A 18 -7.43 -8.99 28.82
C PHE A 18 -6.10 -8.40 28.33
N MET A 19 -5.78 -7.13 28.64
CA MET A 19 -4.41 -6.63 28.43
C MET A 19 -3.43 -7.44 29.28
N GLU A 20 -3.83 -7.81 30.49
CA GLU A 20 -3.04 -8.70 31.34
C GLU A 20 -2.97 -10.13 30.81
N ARG A 21 -4.03 -10.69 30.24
CA ARG A 21 -3.99 -12.02 29.59
C ARG A 21 -3.19 -12.03 28.28
N GLY A 22 -3.22 -10.94 27.50
CA GLY A 22 -2.35 -10.74 26.35
C GLY A 22 -0.87 -10.68 26.75
N ARG A 23 -0.56 -10.08 27.90
CA ARG A 23 0.78 -10.13 28.54
C ARG A 23 1.11 -11.50 29.14
N ALA A 24 0.15 -12.20 29.74
CA ALA A 24 0.35 -13.53 30.32
C ALA A 24 0.58 -14.61 29.24
N SER A 25 -0.01 -14.47 28.06
CA SER A 25 0.30 -15.28 26.88
C SER A 25 1.71 -15.02 26.31
N GLN A 26 2.47 -14.04 26.81
CA GLN A 26 3.83 -13.74 26.34
C GLN A 26 4.91 -14.66 26.92
N SER A 27 4.62 -15.43 27.98
CA SER A 27 5.64 -16.18 28.73
C SER A 27 6.29 -17.36 27.97
N GLY A 28 6.01 -17.52 26.67
CA GLY A 28 6.60 -18.55 25.82
C GLY A 28 6.77 -18.18 24.34
N ARG A 29 6.57 -16.90 23.95
CA ARG A 29 6.79 -16.46 22.57
C ARG A 29 8.21 -15.88 22.40
N PRO A 30 8.92 -16.18 21.30
CA PRO A 30 10.17 -15.50 20.99
C PRO A 30 9.92 -13.99 20.90
N THR A 31 10.67 -13.20 21.66
CA THR A 31 10.51 -11.75 21.72
C THR A 31 11.15 -11.09 20.51
N LEU A 32 10.37 -10.33 19.74
CA LEU A 32 10.86 -9.55 18.61
C LEU A 32 11.67 -8.32 19.06
N ALA A 33 12.58 -7.87 18.20
CA ALA A 33 13.45 -6.73 18.49
C ALA A 33 12.71 -5.39 18.31
N ARG A 34 12.37 -4.73 19.42
CA ARG A 34 11.69 -3.43 19.46
C ARG A 34 12.62 -2.28 19.07
N ARG A 35 12.70 -1.95 17.77
CA ARG A 35 13.64 -0.93 17.26
C ARG A 35 13.09 -0.06 16.12
N VAL A 36 11.83 -0.22 15.73
CA VAL A 36 11.24 0.50 14.59
C VAL A 36 10.67 1.84 15.09
N SER A 37 11.14 2.95 14.50
CA SER A 37 10.70 4.31 14.84
C SER A 37 9.46 4.75 14.05
N PHE A 38 8.81 5.85 14.44
CA PHE A 38 7.63 6.37 13.72
C PHE A 38 7.93 6.70 12.25
N ARG A 39 9.12 7.24 11.97
CA ARG A 39 9.55 7.54 10.60
C ARG A 39 9.71 6.26 9.78
N ASP A 40 10.20 5.20 10.42
CA ASP A 40 10.33 3.89 9.79
C ASP A 40 8.95 3.32 9.48
N TYR A 41 7.96 3.45 10.38
CA TYR A 41 6.58 3.03 10.09
C TYR A 41 5.91 3.81 8.96
N VAL A 42 6.10 5.13 8.90
CA VAL A 42 5.61 5.93 7.76
C VAL A 42 6.34 5.54 6.47
N GLY A 43 7.65 5.29 6.53
CA GLY A 43 8.44 4.83 5.39
C GLY A 43 8.06 3.42 4.92
N ILE A 44 7.70 2.53 5.84
CA ILE A 44 7.15 1.21 5.57
C ILE A 44 5.77 1.36 4.93
N GLY A 45 4.84 2.08 5.55
CA GLY A 45 3.48 2.26 5.03
C GLY A 45 3.47 2.92 3.66
N LEU A 46 4.13 4.08 3.49
CA LEU A 46 4.23 4.75 2.18
C LEU A 46 5.02 3.92 1.17
N GLY A 47 6.09 3.25 1.59
CA GLY A 47 6.89 2.39 0.72
C GLY A 47 6.15 1.15 0.22
N SER A 48 5.28 0.59 1.06
CA SER A 48 4.43 -0.54 0.70
C SER A 48 3.25 -0.11 -0.19
N ILE A 49 2.74 1.11 -0.01
CA ILE A 49 1.73 1.69 -0.91
C ILE A 49 2.34 2.01 -2.28
N VAL A 50 3.51 2.63 -2.31
CA VAL A 50 4.13 3.11 -3.54
C VAL A 50 5.08 2.07 -4.13
N GLY A 51 4.52 1.16 -4.93
CA GLY A 51 5.26 0.15 -5.71
C GLY A 51 5.68 0.61 -7.11
N VAL A 52 6.09 -0.33 -7.98
CA VAL A 52 6.49 0.00 -9.37
C VAL A 52 5.30 0.24 -10.29
N GLY A 53 4.11 -0.17 -9.87
CA GLY A 53 2.92 -0.21 -10.71
C GLY A 53 2.46 1.15 -11.25
N TRP A 54 2.78 2.26 -10.58
CA TRP A 54 2.47 3.59 -11.13
C TRP A 54 3.28 3.93 -12.38
N ILE A 55 4.49 3.38 -12.54
CA ILE A 55 5.33 3.60 -13.72
C ILE A 55 4.77 2.83 -14.92
N LEU A 56 4.25 1.62 -14.68
CA LEU A 56 3.80 0.71 -15.74
C LEU A 56 2.34 0.88 -16.12
N VAL A 57 1.48 1.19 -15.15
CA VAL A 57 0.00 1.12 -15.31
C VAL A 57 -0.64 2.52 -15.38
N ALA A 58 0.11 3.60 -15.13
CA ALA A 58 -0.45 4.96 -15.21
C ALA A 58 -1.09 5.26 -16.57
N GLY A 59 -0.51 4.76 -17.67
CA GLY A 59 -1.10 4.89 -19.00
C GLY A 59 -2.49 4.27 -19.11
N ASP A 60 -2.69 3.06 -18.57
CA ASP A 60 -3.99 2.38 -18.56
C ASP A 60 -5.04 3.16 -17.73
N TRP A 61 -4.63 3.76 -16.61
CA TRP A 61 -5.55 4.61 -15.83
C TRP A 61 -5.96 5.84 -16.60
N LEU A 62 -5.01 6.51 -17.27
CA LEU A 62 -5.29 7.67 -18.10
C LEU A 62 -6.22 7.30 -19.26
N MET A 63 -5.98 6.19 -19.96
CA MET A 63 -6.86 5.72 -21.04
C MET A 63 -8.28 5.39 -20.58
N ARG A 64 -8.45 4.97 -19.31
CA ARG A 64 -9.78 4.63 -18.76
C ARG A 64 -10.51 5.85 -18.19
N GLY A 65 -9.83 6.64 -17.35
CA GLY A 65 -10.45 7.72 -16.57
C GLY A 65 -10.13 9.13 -17.06
N GLY A 66 -9.10 9.29 -17.90
CA GLY A 66 -8.46 10.57 -18.19
C GLY A 66 -7.70 11.13 -16.98
N PRO A 67 -6.97 12.25 -17.15
CA PRO A 67 -6.17 12.84 -16.08
C PRO A 67 -7.01 13.22 -14.87
N MET A 68 -8.11 13.95 -15.09
CA MET A 68 -8.96 14.42 -14.00
C MET A 68 -9.77 13.28 -13.37
N GLY A 69 -10.32 12.37 -14.18
CA GLY A 69 -11.04 11.21 -13.64
C GLY A 69 -10.13 10.31 -12.81
N THR A 70 -8.87 10.13 -13.23
CA THR A 70 -7.88 9.35 -12.48
C THR A 70 -7.47 10.05 -11.17
N ILE A 71 -7.17 11.35 -11.21
CA ILE A 71 -6.82 12.13 -10.01
C ILE A 71 -7.97 12.08 -8.99
N LEU A 72 -9.20 12.33 -9.45
CA LEU A 72 -10.38 12.26 -8.59
C LEU A 72 -10.59 10.87 -8.02
N ALA A 73 -10.36 9.80 -8.81
CA ALA A 73 -10.48 8.43 -8.33
C ALA A 73 -9.52 8.15 -7.17
N PHE A 74 -8.26 8.54 -7.28
CA PHE A 74 -7.28 8.36 -6.20
C PHE A 74 -7.57 9.22 -4.96
N LEU A 75 -8.00 10.47 -5.15
CA LEU A 75 -8.33 11.36 -4.01
C LEU A 75 -9.60 10.91 -3.28
N ILE A 76 -10.67 10.60 -4.02
CA ILE A 76 -11.93 10.12 -3.44
C ILE A 76 -11.74 8.71 -2.86
N GLY A 77 -11.08 7.81 -3.58
CA GLY A 77 -10.75 6.47 -3.09
C GLY A 77 -9.90 6.52 -1.83
N GLY A 78 -8.88 7.38 -1.80
CA GLY A 78 -8.07 7.65 -0.60
C GLY A 78 -8.90 8.16 0.57
N PHE A 79 -9.81 9.12 0.32
CA PHE A 79 -10.72 9.62 1.34
C PHE A 79 -11.64 8.52 1.90
N LEU A 80 -12.19 7.65 1.06
CA LEU A 80 -12.97 6.49 1.49
C LEU A 80 -12.12 5.53 2.33
N PHE A 81 -10.87 5.30 1.92
CA PHE A 81 -9.90 4.45 2.62
C PHE A 81 -9.48 4.98 3.99
N ILE A 82 -9.55 6.29 4.24
CA ILE A 82 -9.32 6.84 5.59
C ILE A 82 -10.28 6.22 6.61
N SER A 83 -11.52 5.88 6.22
CA SER A 83 -12.48 5.23 7.13
C SER A 83 -11.96 3.86 7.59
N VAL A 84 -11.38 3.08 6.68
CA VAL A 84 -10.70 1.82 7.00
C VAL A 84 -9.48 2.10 7.85
N GLY A 85 -8.65 3.06 7.45
CA GLY A 85 -7.46 3.48 8.19
C GLY A 85 -7.74 3.89 9.62
N LYS A 86 -8.90 4.49 9.93
CA LYS A 86 -9.30 4.83 11.30
C LYS A 86 -9.55 3.59 12.15
N CYS A 87 -10.19 2.56 11.60
CA CYS A 87 -10.36 1.27 12.28
C CYS A 87 -9.00 0.68 12.64
N TYR A 88 -8.05 0.70 11.70
CA TYR A 88 -6.68 0.26 11.95
C TYR A 88 -5.98 1.14 12.98
N ALA A 89 -6.11 2.46 12.89
CA ALA A 89 -5.49 3.39 13.82
C ALA A 89 -5.93 3.20 15.27
N GLU A 90 -7.13 2.65 15.51
CA GLU A 90 -7.61 2.27 16.85
C GLU A 90 -7.18 0.85 17.25
N LEU A 91 -7.23 -0.11 16.31
CA LEU A 91 -6.92 -1.51 16.59
C LEU A 91 -5.43 -1.78 16.76
N THR A 92 -4.57 -1.17 15.95
CA THR A 92 -3.13 -1.40 16.00
C THR A 92 -2.51 -1.05 17.36
N PRO A 93 -2.84 0.11 17.98
CA PRO A 93 -2.34 0.44 19.31
C PRO A 93 -2.99 -0.38 20.43
N ALA A 94 -4.25 -0.81 20.24
CA ALA A 94 -4.98 -1.61 21.22
C ALA A 94 -4.52 -3.08 21.27
N LEU A 95 -4.08 -3.60 20.14
CA LEU A 95 -3.59 -4.97 19.95
C LEU A 95 -2.27 -4.93 19.16
N PRO A 96 -1.16 -4.45 19.76
CA PRO A 96 0.15 -4.38 19.09
C PRO A 96 0.78 -5.78 19.04
N LEU A 97 0.13 -6.68 18.30
CA LEU A 97 0.51 -8.07 18.11
C LEU A 97 0.99 -8.27 16.66
N ALA A 98 2.01 -9.12 16.50
CA ALA A 98 2.52 -9.51 15.20
C ALA A 98 1.45 -10.31 14.48
N GLY A 99 1.20 -9.95 13.23
CA GLY A 99 0.15 -10.55 12.40
C GLY A 99 -1.11 -9.70 12.19
N GLY A 100 -1.14 -8.45 12.70
CA GLY A 100 -2.10 -7.42 12.30
C GLY A 100 -3.56 -7.90 12.23
N GLU A 101 -4.09 -8.00 11.02
CA GLU A 101 -5.47 -8.35 10.70
C GLU A 101 -5.88 -9.72 11.26
N ILE A 102 -4.96 -10.68 11.24
CA ILE A 102 -5.21 -12.04 11.74
C ILE A 102 -5.44 -11.99 13.25
N ALA A 103 -4.65 -11.19 13.96
CA ALA A 103 -4.79 -10.99 15.40
C ALA A 103 -6.06 -10.21 15.74
N PHE A 104 -6.42 -9.19 14.95
CA PHE A 104 -7.66 -8.44 15.11
C PHE A 104 -8.89 -9.35 14.93
N ALA A 105 -8.91 -10.13 13.86
CA ALA A 105 -10.00 -11.07 13.56
C ALA A 105 -10.11 -12.17 14.62
N TYR A 106 -8.99 -12.70 15.09
CA TYR A 106 -8.99 -13.68 16.19
C TYR A 106 -9.63 -13.12 17.45
N LYS A 107 -9.30 -11.87 17.79
CA LYS A 107 -9.82 -11.21 18.98
C LYS A 107 -11.31 -10.91 18.87
N ALA A 108 -11.78 -10.50 17.70
CA ALA A 108 -13.17 -10.12 17.48
C ALA A 108 -14.10 -11.32 17.29
N PHE A 109 -13.65 -12.34 16.55
CA PHE A 109 -14.52 -13.39 16.01
C PHE A 109 -14.03 -14.82 16.25
N GLY A 110 -12.88 -14.99 16.91
CA GLY A 110 -12.28 -16.30 17.20
C GLY A 110 -11.57 -16.96 16.02
N THR A 111 -11.22 -18.23 16.19
CA THR A 111 -10.30 -18.96 15.29
C THR A 111 -10.82 -19.10 13.86
N GLY A 112 -12.12 -19.35 13.66
CA GLY A 112 -12.68 -19.61 12.32
C GLY A 112 -12.52 -18.43 11.36
N TYR A 113 -12.93 -17.24 11.79
CA TYR A 113 -12.81 -16.02 10.98
C TYR A 113 -11.36 -15.53 10.89
N SER A 114 -10.54 -15.75 11.91
CA SER A 114 -9.10 -15.47 11.85
C SER A 114 -8.40 -16.33 10.81
N PHE A 115 -8.73 -17.63 10.74
CA PHE A 115 -8.21 -18.54 9.72
C PHE A 115 -8.62 -18.10 8.31
N LEU A 116 -9.90 -17.75 8.11
CA LEU A 116 -10.37 -17.21 6.83
C LEU A 116 -9.61 -15.92 6.45
N THR A 117 -9.43 -15.01 7.41
CA THR A 117 -8.68 -13.75 7.21
C THR A 117 -7.24 -14.05 6.78
N GLY A 118 -6.56 -14.98 7.46
CA GLY A 118 -5.20 -15.40 7.10
C GLY A 118 -5.09 -15.96 5.69
N TRP A 119 -6.06 -16.76 5.23
CA TRP A 119 -6.09 -17.25 3.84
C TRP A 119 -6.36 -16.15 2.82
N MET A 120 -7.27 -15.21 3.12
CA MET A 120 -7.53 -14.08 2.23
C MET A 120 -6.28 -13.18 2.08
N LEU A 121 -5.56 -12.93 3.19
CA LEU A 121 -4.27 -12.24 3.15
C LEU A 121 -3.24 -13.03 2.34
N ALA A 122 -3.12 -14.34 2.58
CA ALA A 122 -2.17 -15.19 1.85
C ALA A 122 -2.40 -15.13 0.33
N PHE A 123 -3.66 -15.21 -0.12
CA PHE A 123 -3.97 -15.09 -1.55
C PHE A 123 -3.65 -13.68 -2.08
N GLY A 124 -3.91 -12.62 -1.32
CA GLY A 124 -3.49 -11.26 -1.68
C GLY A 124 -1.98 -11.18 -1.91
N TYR A 125 -1.17 -11.61 -0.94
CA TYR A 125 0.28 -11.54 -1.02
C TYR A 125 0.90 -12.48 -2.08
N VAL A 126 0.30 -13.65 -2.31
CA VAL A 126 0.73 -14.59 -3.37
C VAL A 126 0.60 -13.98 -4.77
N THR A 127 -0.34 -13.05 -4.97
CA THR A 127 -0.49 -12.34 -6.26
C THR A 127 0.44 -11.14 -6.39
N LEU A 128 0.74 -10.46 -5.28
CA LEU A 128 1.61 -9.26 -5.26
C LEU A 128 3.07 -9.58 -5.60
N GLY A 129 3.64 -10.62 -5.02
CA GLY A 129 5.06 -10.98 -5.22
C GLY A 129 5.41 -11.19 -6.71
N PRO A 130 4.70 -12.08 -7.43
CA PRO A 130 4.88 -12.26 -8.87
C PRO A 130 4.66 -10.96 -9.66
N PHE A 131 3.61 -10.20 -9.36
CA PHE A 131 3.34 -8.92 -10.04
C PHE A 131 4.54 -7.97 -9.99
N GLU A 132 5.13 -7.76 -8.81
CA GLU A 132 6.29 -6.88 -8.64
C GLU A 132 7.54 -7.41 -9.36
N THR A 133 7.81 -8.72 -9.25
CA THR A 133 8.98 -9.33 -9.91
C THR A 133 8.89 -9.28 -11.45
N THR A 134 7.73 -9.58 -12.02
CA THR A 134 7.50 -9.50 -13.47
C THR A 134 7.59 -8.05 -13.96
N SER A 135 7.01 -7.12 -13.20
CA SER A 135 7.06 -5.69 -13.50
C SER A 135 8.50 -5.15 -13.56
N LEU A 136 9.35 -5.55 -12.61
CA LEU A 136 10.78 -5.21 -12.61
C LEU A 136 11.51 -5.83 -13.81
N GLY A 137 11.16 -7.04 -14.21
CA GLY A 137 11.67 -7.68 -15.42
C GLY A 137 11.35 -6.87 -16.68
N TRP A 138 10.13 -6.35 -16.80
CA TRP A 138 9.72 -5.48 -17.92
C TRP A 138 10.45 -4.13 -17.90
N LEU A 139 10.62 -3.52 -16.71
CA LEU A 139 11.41 -2.30 -16.58
C LEU A 139 12.86 -2.52 -17.01
N PHE A 140 13.45 -3.68 -16.70
CA PHE A 140 14.81 -4.02 -17.14
C PHE A 140 14.91 -4.12 -18.67
N GLU A 141 13.97 -4.80 -19.34
CA GLU A 141 13.93 -4.85 -20.81
C GLU A 141 13.77 -3.46 -21.43
N PHE A 142 12.99 -2.59 -20.80
CA PHE A 142 12.83 -1.20 -21.25
C PHE A 142 14.13 -0.39 -21.11
N MET A 143 14.89 -0.61 -20.03
CA MET A 143 16.17 0.07 -19.80
C MET A 143 17.32 -0.45 -20.65
N VAL A 144 17.33 -1.75 -20.98
CA VAL A 144 18.38 -2.38 -21.79
C VAL A 144 17.78 -3.13 -22.99
N PRO A 145 17.28 -2.40 -24.02
CA PRO A 145 16.62 -3.01 -25.16
C PRO A 145 17.53 -3.96 -25.97
N SER A 146 18.84 -3.76 -25.91
CA SER A 146 19.84 -4.60 -26.60
C SER A 146 19.89 -6.04 -26.10
N LEU A 147 19.36 -6.31 -24.90
CA LEU A 147 19.30 -7.65 -24.32
C LEU A 147 17.93 -8.32 -24.49
N LYS A 148 17.00 -7.69 -25.25
CA LYS A 148 15.67 -8.24 -25.46
C LYS A 148 15.75 -9.57 -26.20
N SER A 149 15.30 -10.63 -25.54
CA SER A 149 15.24 -11.97 -26.10
C SER A 149 13.96 -12.18 -26.93
N ALA A 150 13.97 -13.19 -27.80
CA ALA A 150 12.75 -13.62 -28.47
C ALA A 150 11.71 -14.09 -27.43
N PRO A 151 10.41 -13.79 -27.61
CA PRO A 151 9.39 -14.20 -26.67
C PRO A 151 9.30 -15.73 -26.64
N LEU A 152 9.28 -16.31 -25.43
CA LEU A 152 9.08 -17.74 -25.21
C LEU A 152 7.62 -18.11 -25.37
N TYR A 153 6.76 -17.26 -24.82
CA TYR A 153 5.31 -17.39 -24.87
C TYR A 153 4.68 -16.00 -24.78
N GLU A 154 3.42 -15.90 -25.19
CA GLU A 154 2.64 -14.68 -25.11
C GLU A 154 1.47 -14.89 -24.16
N VAL A 155 1.24 -13.92 -23.26
CA VAL A 155 0.07 -13.89 -22.39
C VAL A 155 -0.62 -12.55 -22.58
N GLY A 156 -1.86 -12.56 -23.05
CA GLY A 156 -2.65 -11.33 -23.23
C GLY A 156 -2.02 -10.32 -24.20
N GLY A 157 -1.25 -10.79 -25.20
CA GLY A 157 -0.54 -9.93 -26.16
C GLY A 157 0.81 -9.40 -25.67
N PHE A 158 1.25 -9.77 -24.46
CA PHE A 158 2.58 -9.45 -23.94
C PHE A 158 3.52 -10.64 -24.11
N GLY A 159 4.59 -10.44 -24.87
CA GLY A 159 5.66 -11.42 -25.04
C GLY A 159 6.52 -11.52 -23.78
N VAL A 160 6.61 -12.72 -23.20
CA VAL A 160 7.46 -13.00 -22.05
C VAL A 160 8.70 -13.74 -22.54
N GLY A 161 9.87 -13.13 -22.32
CA GLY A 161 11.17 -13.68 -22.71
C GLY A 161 12.06 -13.97 -21.51
N TRP A 162 13.19 -14.64 -21.75
CA TRP A 162 14.23 -14.82 -20.74
C TRP A 162 14.78 -13.49 -20.21
N SER A 163 14.78 -12.47 -21.07
CA SER A 163 15.22 -11.10 -20.76
C SER A 163 14.41 -10.40 -19.67
N SER A 164 13.16 -10.79 -19.44
CA SER A 164 12.33 -10.26 -18.35
C SER A 164 12.25 -11.23 -17.17
N ILE A 165 12.18 -12.53 -17.44
CA ILE A 165 12.10 -13.56 -16.39
C ILE A 165 13.36 -13.55 -15.52
N ILE A 166 14.56 -13.58 -16.12
CA ILE A 166 15.82 -13.72 -15.36
C ILE A 166 16.04 -12.54 -14.42
N PRO A 167 15.97 -11.27 -14.87
CA PRO A 167 16.16 -10.13 -13.96
C PRO A 167 15.07 -10.02 -12.91
N GLY A 168 13.81 -10.25 -13.28
CA GLY A 168 12.69 -10.22 -12.34
C GLY A 168 12.84 -11.25 -11.21
N LEU A 169 13.19 -12.49 -11.57
CA LEU A 169 13.40 -13.58 -10.61
C LEU A 169 14.67 -13.36 -9.78
N ALA A 170 15.74 -12.83 -10.37
CA ALA A 170 16.96 -12.47 -9.66
C ALA A 170 16.70 -11.40 -8.57
N ILE A 171 15.94 -10.35 -8.90
CA ILE A 171 15.56 -9.32 -7.92
C ILE A 171 14.62 -9.91 -6.85
N GLY A 172 13.65 -10.75 -7.25
CA GLY A 172 12.77 -11.43 -6.30
C GLY A 172 13.53 -12.29 -5.29
N VAL A 173 14.49 -13.09 -5.75
CA VAL A 173 15.35 -13.90 -4.87
C VAL A 173 16.25 -13.03 -4.00
N LEU A 174 16.77 -11.91 -4.52
CA LEU A 174 17.55 -10.95 -3.73
C LEU A 174 16.71 -10.36 -2.57
N VAL A 175 15.49 -9.90 -2.86
CA VAL A 175 14.57 -9.36 -1.85
C VAL A 175 14.18 -10.44 -0.84
N MET A 176 13.91 -11.67 -1.30
CA MET A 176 13.65 -12.81 -0.41
C MET A 176 14.84 -13.09 0.51
N TYR A 177 16.07 -13.05 -0.01
CA TYR A 177 17.28 -13.24 0.77
C TYR A 177 17.49 -12.14 1.81
N VAL A 178 17.24 -10.87 1.46
CA VAL A 178 17.27 -9.74 2.40
C VAL A 178 16.26 -9.93 3.53
N ASN A 179 15.03 -10.35 3.20
CA ASN A 179 14.00 -10.66 4.20
C ASN A 179 14.40 -11.83 5.11
N TYR A 180 15.05 -12.86 4.58
CA TYR A 180 15.51 -14.01 5.36
C TYR A 180 16.62 -13.64 6.37
N ARG A 181 17.48 -12.66 6.06
CA ARG A 181 18.61 -12.24 6.91
C ARG A 181 18.20 -11.46 8.17
N GLY A 182 16.95 -11.01 8.25
CA GLY A 182 16.37 -10.46 9.46
C GLY A 182 15.71 -9.10 9.27
N VAL A 183 14.74 -8.82 10.14
CA VAL A 183 13.79 -7.70 9.97
C VAL A 183 14.46 -6.33 10.01
N LYS A 184 15.53 -6.16 10.81
CA LYS A 184 16.26 -4.88 10.85
C LYS A 184 16.87 -4.51 9.49
N HIS A 185 17.48 -5.47 8.80
CA HIS A 185 18.06 -5.23 7.47
C HIS A 185 16.96 -4.97 6.44
N SER A 186 15.85 -5.72 6.53
CA SER A 186 14.68 -5.51 5.67
C SER A 186 14.05 -4.13 5.85
N ALA A 187 13.78 -3.70 7.10
CA ALA A 187 13.20 -2.39 7.39
C ALA A 187 14.11 -1.23 6.93
N THR A 188 15.44 -1.36 7.10
CA THR A 188 16.39 -0.35 6.62
C THR A 188 16.40 -0.31 5.08
N PHE A 189 16.43 -1.48 4.43
CA PHE A 189 16.38 -1.59 2.98
C PHE A 189 15.09 -0.99 2.41
N GLN A 190 13.95 -1.28 3.05
CA GLN A 190 12.66 -0.72 2.69
C GLN A 190 12.67 0.80 2.80
N LEU A 191 13.10 1.36 3.94
CA LEU A 191 13.14 2.81 4.13
C LEU A 191 14.03 3.51 3.09
N VAL A 192 15.22 2.97 2.85
CA VAL A 192 16.14 3.52 1.83
C VAL A 192 15.49 3.48 0.46
N SER A 193 14.86 2.35 0.09
CA SER A 193 14.17 2.20 -1.20
C SER A 193 13.01 3.18 -1.33
N THR A 194 12.19 3.36 -0.29
CA THR A 194 11.10 4.34 -0.26
C THR A 194 11.62 5.76 -0.47
N VAL A 195 12.68 6.16 0.26
CA VAL A 195 13.25 7.51 0.14
C VAL A 195 13.80 7.74 -1.26
N VAL A 196 14.52 6.78 -1.83
CA VAL A 196 15.04 6.85 -3.20
C VAL A 196 13.90 6.97 -4.21
N LEU A 197 12.85 6.15 -4.08
CA LEU A 197 11.70 6.19 -4.98
C LEU A 197 10.98 7.55 -4.90
N LEU A 198 10.71 8.04 -3.70
CA LEU A 198 10.05 9.34 -3.51
C LEU A 198 10.92 10.49 -4.04
N ALA A 199 12.25 10.42 -3.89
CA ALA A 199 13.16 11.39 -4.46
C ALA A 199 13.13 11.37 -6.00
N CYS A 200 13.17 10.18 -6.63
CA CYS A 200 13.04 10.03 -8.07
C CYS A 200 11.70 10.57 -8.59
N ALA A 201 10.59 10.27 -7.90
CA ALA A 201 9.27 10.78 -8.25
C ALA A 201 9.18 12.31 -8.10
N ALA A 202 9.81 12.88 -7.07
CA ALA A 202 9.87 14.33 -6.88
C ALA A 202 10.67 15.02 -7.99
N VAL A 203 11.83 14.47 -8.35
CA VAL A 203 12.66 14.97 -9.46
C VAL A 203 11.88 14.87 -10.78
N PHE A 204 11.26 13.72 -11.05
CA PHE A 204 10.43 13.53 -12.24
C PHE A 204 9.29 14.56 -12.29
N SER A 205 8.56 14.74 -11.20
CA SER A 205 7.43 15.67 -11.14
C SER A 205 7.87 17.13 -11.29
N PHE A 206 9.03 17.50 -10.73
CA PHE A 206 9.60 18.83 -10.92
C PHE A 206 9.97 19.09 -12.38
N VAL A 207 10.62 18.12 -13.05
CA VAL A 207 10.95 18.24 -14.47
C VAL A 207 9.68 18.26 -15.33
N ALA A 208 8.69 17.44 -14.99
CA ALA A 208 7.40 17.39 -15.67
C ALA A 208 6.66 18.73 -15.60
N PHE A 209 6.58 19.36 -14.43
CA PHE A 209 5.88 20.65 -14.32
C PHE A 209 6.64 21.84 -14.93
N THR A 210 7.96 21.74 -15.08
CA THR A 210 8.78 22.81 -15.67
C THR A 210 8.91 22.70 -17.20
N LYS A 211 8.93 21.47 -17.73
CA LYS A 211 9.10 21.21 -19.18
C LYS A 211 7.85 20.69 -19.87
N GLY A 212 6.92 20.10 -19.12
CA GLY A 212 5.66 19.58 -19.65
C GLY A 212 4.69 20.70 -20.00
N SER A 213 3.71 20.37 -20.83
CA SER A 213 2.64 21.29 -21.21
C SER A 213 1.34 20.89 -20.53
N PHE A 214 0.73 21.82 -19.81
CA PHE A 214 -0.61 21.65 -19.25
C PHE A 214 -1.69 21.50 -20.34
N SER A 215 -1.38 21.76 -21.61
CA SER A 215 -2.29 21.43 -22.72
C SER A 215 -2.50 19.92 -22.88
N ASN A 216 -1.53 19.10 -22.48
CA ASN A 216 -1.60 17.64 -22.60
C ASN A 216 -2.61 17.01 -21.62
N LEU A 217 -3.10 17.77 -20.65
CA LEU A 217 -4.19 17.35 -19.77
C LEU A 217 -5.53 17.23 -20.51
N GLN A 218 -5.65 17.77 -21.72
CA GLN A 218 -6.88 17.68 -22.49
C GLN A 218 -6.88 16.43 -23.38
N PRO A 219 -8.01 15.70 -23.45
CA PRO A 219 -9.27 15.93 -22.71
C PRO A 219 -9.20 15.60 -21.19
N LEU A 220 -9.86 16.33 -20.29
CA LEU A 220 -9.73 16.03 -18.84
C LEU A 220 -10.24 14.62 -18.44
N PHE A 221 -11.11 14.04 -19.26
CA PHE A 221 -11.72 12.73 -19.06
C PHE A 221 -11.63 11.92 -20.36
N ALA A 222 -11.52 10.60 -20.24
CA ALA A 222 -11.38 9.70 -21.39
C ALA A 222 -12.70 9.49 -22.18
N GLY A 223 -13.86 9.80 -21.60
CA GLY A 223 -15.16 9.54 -22.23
C GLY A 223 -15.44 10.46 -23.42
N SER A 224 -16.43 10.09 -24.23
CA SER A 224 -16.81 10.77 -25.49
C SER A 224 -17.42 12.19 -25.31
N GLY A 225 -17.30 12.77 -24.10
CA GLY A 225 -17.91 14.04 -23.70
C GLY A 225 -19.23 13.88 -22.92
N SER A 226 -19.82 12.68 -22.90
CA SER A 226 -20.99 12.37 -22.06
C SER A 226 -20.60 12.20 -20.59
N PHE A 227 -21.43 12.70 -19.67
CA PHE A 227 -21.25 12.49 -18.23
C PHE A 227 -21.18 11.00 -17.87
N VAL A 228 -22.01 10.17 -18.51
CA VAL A 228 -22.09 8.73 -18.20
C VAL A 228 -20.77 8.03 -18.52
N ASP A 229 -20.15 8.35 -19.66
CA ASP A 229 -18.88 7.75 -20.08
C ASP A 229 -17.73 8.22 -19.18
N ASN A 230 -17.69 9.53 -18.88
CA ASN A 230 -16.68 10.10 -17.98
C ASN A 230 -16.78 9.54 -16.56
N PHE A 231 -18.02 9.36 -16.07
CA PHE A 231 -18.26 8.74 -14.78
C PHE A 231 -17.90 7.25 -14.79
N GLY A 232 -18.21 6.53 -15.87
CA GLY A 232 -17.80 5.15 -16.06
C GLY A 232 -16.28 4.98 -16.01
N GLY A 233 -15.53 5.85 -16.67
CA GLY A 233 -14.07 5.89 -16.63
C GLY A 233 -13.52 6.17 -15.23
N PHE A 234 -14.09 7.16 -14.52
CA PHE A 234 -13.77 7.43 -13.12
C PHE A 234 -13.99 6.20 -12.23
N ILE A 235 -15.14 5.53 -12.35
CA ILE A 235 -15.44 4.32 -11.56
C ILE A 235 -14.49 3.17 -11.91
N ALA A 236 -14.11 3.02 -13.18
CA ALA A 236 -13.17 2.00 -13.60
C ALA A 236 -11.79 2.17 -12.94
N VAL A 237 -11.31 3.41 -12.80
CA VAL A 237 -10.08 3.70 -12.05
C VAL A 237 -10.31 3.56 -10.54
N LEU A 238 -11.42 4.07 -10.02
CA LEU A 238 -11.74 3.97 -8.58
C LEU A 238 -11.75 2.52 -8.08
N ALA A 239 -12.19 1.58 -8.92
CA ALA A 239 -12.20 0.16 -8.60
C ALA A 239 -10.80 -0.44 -8.34
N VAL A 240 -9.73 0.12 -8.93
CA VAL A 240 -8.35 -0.34 -8.71
C VAL A 240 -7.63 0.42 -7.61
N VAL A 241 -8.12 1.59 -7.19
CA VAL A 241 -7.51 2.38 -6.10
C VAL A 241 -7.30 1.58 -4.80
N PRO A 242 -8.23 0.72 -4.34
CA PRO A 242 -8.01 -0.13 -3.17
C PRO A 242 -6.73 -0.98 -3.24
N TRP A 243 -6.39 -1.47 -4.42
CA TRP A 243 -5.18 -2.26 -4.66
C TRP A 243 -3.92 -1.40 -4.53
N PHE A 244 -3.95 -0.18 -5.09
CA PHE A 244 -2.80 0.74 -5.07
C PHE A 244 -2.66 1.54 -3.77
N LEU A 245 -3.68 1.52 -2.90
CA LEU A 245 -3.59 2.07 -1.54
C LEU A 245 -3.46 0.97 -0.48
N ALA A 246 -3.43 -0.31 -0.87
CA ALA A 246 -3.00 -1.38 0.00
C ALA A 246 -1.51 -1.22 0.33
N GLY A 247 -1.08 -1.65 1.52
CA GLY A 247 0.29 -1.49 2.01
C GLY A 247 0.38 -0.79 3.36
N PHE A 248 -0.63 -0.01 3.76
CA PHE A 248 -0.68 0.54 5.13
C PHE A 248 -0.83 -0.56 6.20
N ASP A 249 -1.33 -1.73 5.80
CA ASP A 249 -1.45 -2.96 6.61
C ASP A 249 -0.09 -3.60 6.96
N ALA A 250 1.00 -3.20 6.29
CA ALA A 250 2.35 -3.58 6.74
C ALA A 250 2.70 -3.00 8.13
N ILE A 251 2.12 -1.85 8.49
CA ILE A 251 2.34 -1.20 9.79
C ILE A 251 1.84 -2.06 10.96
N PRO A 252 0.56 -2.49 11.02
CA PRO A 252 0.07 -3.35 12.09
C PRO A 252 0.76 -4.71 12.16
N GLN A 253 1.20 -5.26 11.04
CA GLN A 253 1.90 -6.54 11.03
C GLN A 253 3.27 -6.45 11.73
N ALA A 254 3.95 -5.30 11.60
CA ALA A 254 5.21 -4.98 12.27
C ALA A 254 5.03 -4.29 13.64
N ALA A 255 3.82 -4.22 14.19
CA ALA A 255 3.54 -3.47 15.42
C ALA A 255 4.28 -3.99 16.66
N GLU A 256 4.56 -5.30 16.75
CA GLU A 256 5.34 -5.88 17.87
C GLU A 256 6.80 -5.41 17.90
N GLU A 257 7.31 -4.92 16.77
CA GLU A 257 8.68 -4.42 16.61
C GLU A 257 8.82 -2.93 16.91
N ALA A 258 7.72 -2.28 17.31
CA ALA A 258 7.71 -0.87 17.64
C ALA A 258 8.69 -0.61 18.78
N ASP A 259 9.51 0.42 18.61
CA ASP A 259 10.37 0.90 19.68
C ASP A 259 9.53 1.21 20.92
N ALA A 260 10.03 0.83 22.11
CA ALA A 260 9.32 1.03 23.37
C ALA A 260 9.04 2.51 23.69
N ALA A 261 9.76 3.44 23.04
CA ALA A 261 9.56 4.88 23.18
C ALA A 261 8.45 5.45 22.28
N ILE A 262 7.88 4.68 21.36
CA ILE A 262 6.77 5.15 20.51
C ILE A 262 5.50 5.29 21.33
N ASP A 263 4.85 6.45 21.22
CA ASP A 263 3.46 6.62 21.64
C ASP A 263 2.58 5.66 20.82
N PRO A 264 1.80 4.76 21.45
CA PRO A 264 0.90 3.87 20.75
C PRO A 264 -0.03 4.62 19.76
N LYS A 265 -0.44 5.85 20.07
CA LYS A 265 -1.26 6.66 19.16
C LYS A 265 -0.50 7.09 17.91
N ALA A 266 0.82 7.25 17.99
CA ALA A 266 1.65 7.56 16.83
C ALA A 266 1.65 6.41 15.82
N LEU A 267 1.58 5.16 16.27
CA LEU A 267 1.49 4.00 15.38
C LEU A 267 0.19 4.03 14.55
N GLY A 268 -0.95 4.35 15.18
CA GLY A 268 -2.21 4.54 14.46
C GLY A 268 -2.21 5.75 13.53
N ARG A 269 -1.54 6.85 13.91
CA ARG A 269 -1.36 8.00 13.01
C ARG A 269 -0.50 7.65 11.78
N ALA A 270 0.49 6.77 11.91
CA ALA A 270 1.33 6.36 10.79
C ALA A 270 0.50 5.70 9.68
N VAL A 271 -0.53 4.92 10.03
CA VAL A 271 -1.49 4.34 9.07
C VAL A 271 -2.21 5.44 8.29
N ILE A 272 -2.82 6.41 8.98
CA ILE A 272 -3.57 7.50 8.35
C ILE A 272 -2.66 8.36 7.46
N VAL A 273 -1.48 8.73 7.97
CA VAL A 273 -0.50 9.53 7.21
C VAL A 273 -0.04 8.79 5.96
N SER A 274 0.13 7.47 6.02
CA SER A 274 0.53 6.67 4.86
C SER A 274 -0.57 6.64 3.79
N ILE A 275 -1.84 6.45 4.17
CA ILE A 275 -2.97 6.47 3.22
C ILE A 275 -3.10 7.84 2.54
N ILE A 276 -3.06 8.92 3.34
CA ILE A 276 -3.17 10.29 2.83
C ILE A 276 -1.97 10.60 1.91
N GLY A 277 -0.75 10.30 2.37
CA GLY A 277 0.46 10.53 1.59
C GLY A 277 0.47 9.73 0.29
N GLY A 278 -0.02 8.48 0.30
CA GLY A 278 -0.20 7.67 -0.89
C GLY A 278 -1.18 8.29 -1.88
N ALA A 279 -2.37 8.67 -1.43
CA ALA A 279 -3.38 9.31 -2.31
C ALA A 279 -2.86 10.60 -2.96
N PHE A 280 -2.17 11.46 -2.19
CA PHE A 280 -1.54 12.66 -2.73
C PHE A 280 -0.35 12.37 -3.63
N PHE A 281 0.45 11.35 -3.31
CA PHE A 281 1.54 10.89 -4.17
C PHE A 281 1.00 10.51 -5.54
N TYR A 282 0.00 9.63 -5.60
CA TYR A 282 -0.62 9.20 -6.86
C TYR A 282 -1.22 10.37 -7.64
N ALA A 283 -2.00 11.24 -6.99
CA ALA A 283 -2.56 12.42 -7.63
C ALA A 283 -1.46 13.32 -8.25
N LEU A 284 -0.34 13.51 -7.55
CA LEU A 284 0.78 14.31 -8.01
C LEU A 284 1.50 13.67 -9.20
N VAL A 285 1.84 12.37 -9.14
CA VAL A 285 2.54 11.71 -10.25
C VAL A 285 1.65 11.56 -11.48
N ILE A 286 0.35 11.32 -11.30
CA ILE A 286 -0.62 11.27 -12.42
C ILE A 286 -0.65 12.63 -13.11
N THR A 287 -0.77 13.72 -12.34
CA THR A 287 -0.73 15.08 -12.90
C THR A 287 0.58 15.32 -13.66
N ALA A 288 1.72 14.93 -13.07
CA ALA A 288 3.02 15.06 -13.72
C ALA A 288 3.08 14.30 -15.05
N ILE A 289 2.70 13.01 -15.06
CA ILE A 289 2.70 12.17 -16.27
C ILE A 289 1.83 12.81 -17.38
N SER A 290 0.62 13.27 -17.04
CA SER A 290 -0.30 13.90 -17.99
C SER A 290 0.18 15.23 -18.56
N THR A 291 1.18 15.88 -17.95
CA THR A 291 1.80 17.09 -18.53
C THR A 291 2.91 16.78 -19.53
N VAL A 292 3.58 15.62 -19.41
CA VAL A 292 4.76 15.29 -20.21
C VAL A 292 4.38 14.73 -21.57
N MET A 293 3.39 13.84 -21.62
CA MET A 293 2.94 13.22 -22.87
C MET A 293 1.42 13.37 -23.05
N PRO A 294 0.96 13.59 -24.29
CA PRO A 294 -0.44 13.38 -24.61
C PRO A 294 -0.76 11.90 -24.38
N TRP A 295 -1.92 11.64 -23.79
CA TRP A 295 -2.40 10.33 -23.41
C TRP A 295 -3.63 10.00 -24.26
#